data_AF-A0A5K0Y6L1-F1
#
_entry.id   AF-A0A5K0Y6L1-F1
#
_cell.length_a   1.000
_cell.length_b   1.000
_cell.length_c   1.000
_cell.angle_alpha   90.00
_cell.angle_beta   90.00
_cell.angle_gamma   90.00
#
_symmetry.space_group_name_H-M   'P 1'
#
loop_
_entity.id
_entity.type
_entity.pdbx_description
1 polymer ?
#
loop_
_entity_poly.entity_id
_entity_poly.type
_entity_poly.pdbx_seq_one_letter_code
_entity_poly.pdbx_strand_id
1 'polypeptide(L)' 'MVLIDSLERLGVAYHFESEIRRSLDAISMSTRGFEYLYSSSLRFRILRQHGYNVSA' A
#
# COMPACT_ATOMS: atom_id res chain seq x y z
N MET A 1 -1.24 -5.29 1.42
CA MET A 1 -1.72 -4.00 1.96
C MET A 1 -2.03 -4.10 3.45
N VAL A 2 -2.85 -5.06 3.90
CA VAL A 2 -3.17 -5.24 5.34
C VAL A 2 -1.92 -5.31 6.24
N LEU A 3 -0.88 -6.03 5.83
CA LEU A 3 0.37 -6.08 6.61
C LEU A 3 1.06 -4.72 6.76
N ILE A 4 1.14 -3.93 5.67
CA ILE A 4 1.73 -2.59 5.70
C ILE A 4 0.92 -1.68 6.62
N ASP A 5 -0.41 -1.72 6.49
CA ASP A 5 -1.32 -0.97 7.36
C ASP A 5 -1.14 -1.33 8.84
N SER A 6 -0.99 -2.62 9.17
CA SER A 6 -0.71 -3.06 10.53
C SER A 6 0.63 -2.54 11.05
N LEU A 7 1.70 -2.60 10.25
CA LEU A 7 3.04 -2.10 10.63
C LEU A 7 3.03 -0.59 10.89
N GLU A 8 2.32 0.17 10.06
CA GLU A 8 2.15 1.61 10.23
C GLU A 8 1.36 1.95 11.49
N ARG A 9 0.24 1.25 11.73
CA ARG A 9 -0.60 1.47 12.92
C ARG A 9 0.08 1.05 14.22
N LEU A 10 1.00 0.09 14.15
CA LEU A 10 1.87 -0.29 15.27
C LEU A 10 3.05 0.66 15.48
N GLY A 11 3.28 1.61 14.56
CA GLY A 11 4.37 2.58 14.66
C GLY A 11 5.77 1.99 14.43
N VAL A 12 5.85 0.79 13.82
CA VAL A 12 7.12 0.06 13.60
C VAL A 12 7.54 0.01 12.12
N ALA A 13 6.74 0.62 11.23
CA ALA A 13 6.99 0.62 9.79
C ALA A 13 8.36 1.21 9.39
N TYR A 14 8.93 2.11 10.21
CA TYR A 14 10.24 2.73 9.94
C TYR A 14 11.40 1.71 9.89
N HIS A 15 11.23 0.54 10.51
CA HIS A 15 12.22 -0.56 10.40
C HIS A 15 12.21 -1.26 9.04
N PHE A 16 11.16 -1.05 8.24
CA PHE A 16 10.89 -1.81 7.01
C PHE A 16 10.66 -0.90 5.79
N GLU A 17 11.12 0.35 5.82
CA GLU A 17 10.84 1.34 4.76
C GLU A 17 11.24 0.84 3.37
N SER A 18 12.37 0.13 3.27
CA SER A 18 12.87 -0.43 2.01
C SER A 18 11.96 -1.53 1.46
N GLU A 19 11.57 -2.47 2.30
CA GLU A 19 10.68 -3.58 1.99
C GLU A 19 9.27 -3.10 1.63
N ILE A 20 8.76 -2.13 2.39
CA ILE A 20 7.47 -1.47 2.14
C ILE A 20 7.50 -0.79 0.79
N ARG A 21 8.51 0.05 0.51
CA ARG A 21 8.63 0.75 -0.77
C ARG A 21 8.71 -0.21 -1.96
N ARG A 22 9.57 -1.23 -1.90
CA ARG A 22 9.65 -2.26 -2.96
C ARG A 22 8.32 -2.96 -3.21
N SER A 23 7.58 -3.25 -2.14
CA SER A 23 6.26 -3.88 -2.22
C SER A 23 5.23 -2.94 -2.85
N LEU A 24 5.26 -1.64 -2.51
CA LEU A 24 4.38 -0.62 -3.07
C LEU A 24 4.69 -0.35 -4.55
N ASP A 25 5.96 -0.33 -4.94
CA ASP A 25 6.37 -0.23 -6.34
C ASP A 25 5.77 -1.36 -7.17
N ALA A 26 5.97 -2.62 -6.74
CA ALA A 26 5.42 -3.79 -7.42
C ALA A 26 3.89 -3.74 -7.51
N ILE A 27 3.22 -3.26 -6.46
CA ILE A 27 1.76 -3.19 -6.42
C ILE A 27 1.23 -2.01 -7.25
N SER A 28 1.92 -0.88 -7.31
CA SER A 28 1.49 0.26 -8.14
C SER A 28 1.53 -0.08 -9.63
N MET A 29 2.52 -0.87 -10.07
CA MET A 29 2.65 -1.35 -11.44
C MET A 29 1.65 -2.46 -11.81
N SER A 30 1.00 -3.08 -10.82
CA SER A 30 0.03 -4.15 -11.06
C SER A 30 -1.29 -3.57 -11.61
N THR A 31 -1.65 -3.98 -12.82
CA THR A 31 -2.95 -3.67 -13.45
C THR A 31 -4.10 -4.53 -12.94
N ARG A 32 -3.82 -5.52 -12.07
CA ARG A 32 -4.88 -6.31 -11.44
C ARG A 32 -5.63 -5.42 -10.45
N GLY A 33 -6.91 -5.18 -10.77
CA GLY A 33 -7.87 -4.62 -9.83
C GLY A 33 -8.08 -5.59 -8.67
N PHE A 34 -8.31 -5.05 -7.47
CA PHE A 34 -8.77 -5.88 -6.36
C PHE A 34 -10.29 -5.99 -6.48
N GLU A 35 -10.82 -7.22 -6.46
CA GLU A 35 -12.25 -7.47 -6.66
C GLU A 35 -13.12 -6.97 -5.50
N TYR A 36 -12.53 -6.68 -4.34
CA TYR A 36 -13.24 -6.27 -3.14
C TYR A 36 -13.03 -4.78 -2.81
N LEU A 37 -14.12 -4.09 -2.45
CA LEU A 37 -14.11 -2.68 -2.05
C LEU A 37 -13.11 -2.39 -0.93
N TYR A 38 -13.05 -3.26 0.08
CA TYR A 38 -12.09 -3.12 1.18
C TYR A 38 -10.64 -3.14 0.68
N SER A 39 -10.29 -4.08 -0.19
CA SER A 39 -8.94 -4.22 -0.72
C SER A 39 -8.57 -3.06 -1.66
N SER A 40 -9.50 -2.60 -2.49
CA SER A 40 -9.30 -1.46 -3.39
C SER A 40 -9.15 -0.14 -2.62
N SER A 41 -10.02 0.13 -1.64
CA SER A 41 -9.92 1.32 -0.79
C SER A 41 -8.64 1.33 0.04
N LEU A 42 -8.25 0.18 0.60
CA LEU A 42 -7.01 0.06 1.36
C LEU A 42 -5.78 0.30 0.47
N ARG A 43 -5.72 -0.29 -0.73
CA ARG A 43 -4.64 -0.04 -1.68
C ARG A 43 -4.57 1.43 -2.08
N PHE A 44 -5.70 2.04 -2.42
CA PHE A 44 -5.76 3.44 -2.83
C PHE A 44 -5.20 4.35 -1.73
N ARG A 45 -5.66 4.16 -0.48
CA ARG A 45 -5.20 4.94 0.66
C ARG A 45 -3.69 4.79 0.89
N ILE A 46 -3.20 3.55 0.99
CA ILE A 46 -1.78 3.29 1.29
C ILE A 46 -0.88 3.84 0.17
N LEU A 47 -1.22 3.63 -1.09
CA LEU A 47 -0.42 4.15 -2.21
C LEU A 47 -0.36 5.69 -2.20
N ARG A 48 -1.48 6.38 -1.95
CA ARG A 48 -1.50 7.85 -1.82
C ARG A 48 -0.67 8.35 -0.63
N GLN A 49 -0.73 7.65 0.51
CA GLN A 49 0.06 7.98 1.70
C GLN A 49 1.57 7.94 1.42
N HIS A 50 2.00 7.03 0.55
CA HIS A 50 3.40 6.90 0.13
C HIS A 50 3.76 7.70 -1.14
N GLY A 51 2.88 8.60 -1.59
CA GLY A 51 3.16 9.52 -2.69
C GLY A 51 2.92 8.97 -4.11
N TYR A 52 2.34 7.78 -4.25
CA TYR A 52 1.99 7.24 -5.56
C TYR A 52 0.74 7.92 -6.11
N ASN A 53 0.81 8.32 -7.38
CA ASN A 53 -0.32 8.91 -8.09
C ASN A 53 -1.23 7.81 -8.66
N VAL A 54 -2.20 7.38 -7.87
CA VAL A 54 -3.25 6.42 -8.27
C VAL A 54 -4.54 7.13 -8.62
N SER A 55 -5.19 6.71 -9.72
CA SER A 55 -6.53 7.17 -10.08
C SER A 55 -7.60 6.55 -9.17
N ALA A 56 -8.67 7.29 -8.94
CA ALA A 56 -9.87 6.80 -8.25
C ALA A 56 -10.69 5.86 -9.15
#